data_AF-X0W0B4-F1
#
_entry.id   AF-X0W0B4-F1
#
_cell.length_a   1.000
_cell.length_b   1.000
_cell.length_c   1.000
_cell.angle_alpha   90.00
_cell.angle_beta   90.00
_cell.angle_gamma   90.00
#
_symmetry.space_group_name_H-M   'P 1'
#
loop_
_entity.id
_entity.type
_entity.pdbx_description
1 polymer ?
#
loop_
_entity_poly.entity_id
_entity_poly.type
_entity_poly.pdbx_seq_one_letter_code
_entity_poly.pdbx_strand_id
1 'polypeptide(L)'
;LLYLPMGLIAVALFDSFAALNPVIVVAGIAKTFPAYLLAAAVLFLCYLLSGLLQGFVSSLVPLLGSLVATAVSLYFLMVEMRLLGLLYNTHQHRLKWF
;
A
#
# COMPACT_ATOMS: atom_id res chain seq x y z
N LEU A 1 -9.20 0.95 0.92
CA LEU A 1 -8.06 0.50 0.08
C LEU A 1 -7.23 1.68 -0.42
N LEU A 2 -7.77 2.56 -1.27
CA LEU A 2 -7.01 3.68 -1.84
C LEU A 2 -6.49 4.69 -0.80
N TYR A 3 -7.24 4.94 0.27
CA TYR A 3 -6.83 5.88 1.31
C TYR A 3 -5.65 5.40 2.19
N LEU A 4 -5.49 4.08 2.28
CA LEU A 4 -4.58 3.40 3.19
C LEU A 4 -3.09 3.68 2.93
N PRO A 5 -2.56 3.60 1.69
CA PRO A 5 -1.15 3.88 1.43
C PRO A 5 -0.75 5.30 1.85
N MET A 6 -1.59 6.30 1.55
CA MET A 6 -1.26 7.69 1.84
C MET A 6 -1.48 8.06 3.31
N GLY A 7 -2.44 7.41 3.98
CA GLY A 7 -2.61 7.50 5.43
C GLY A 7 -1.45 6.86 6.20
N LEU A 8 -0.92 5.72 5.75
CA LEU A 8 0.25 5.08 6.36
C LEU A 8 1.51 5.95 6.24
N ILE A 9 1.76 6.55 5.06
CA ILE A 9 2.86 7.51 4.89
C ILE A 9 2.68 8.69 5.84
N ALA A 10 1.46 9.27 5.91
CA ALA A 10 1.19 10.41 6.77
C ALA A 10 1.47 10.07 8.25
N VAL A 11 0.97 8.95 8.76
CA VAL A 11 1.23 8.53 10.14
C VAL A 11 2.73 8.26 10.37
N ALA A 12 3.41 7.60 9.42
CA ALA A 12 4.83 7.30 9.54
C ALA A 12 5.74 8.55 9.51
N LEU A 13 5.31 9.64 8.84
CA LEU A 13 6.07 10.88 8.75
C LEU A 13 5.78 11.88 9.86
N PHE A 14 4.51 11.99 10.26
CA PHE A 14 4.08 12.92 11.31
C PHE A 14 4.11 12.28 12.70
N ASP A 15 4.46 10.99 12.79
CA ASP A 15 4.57 10.18 14.01
C ASP A 15 3.33 10.31 14.93
N SER A 16 2.17 10.48 14.32
CA SER A 16 0.93 10.83 15.01
C SER A 16 -0.31 10.37 14.26
N PHE A 17 -1.28 9.84 15.01
CA PHE A 17 -2.60 9.50 14.48
C PHE A 17 -3.38 10.73 13.99
N ALA A 18 -3.02 11.95 14.43
CA ALA A 18 -3.62 13.18 13.92
C ALA A 18 -3.33 13.42 12.42
N ALA A 19 -2.31 12.76 11.87
CA ALA A 19 -1.92 12.84 10.47
C ALA A 19 -2.89 12.11 9.52
N LEU A 20 -3.80 11.29 10.05
CA LEU A 20 -4.92 10.70 9.29
C LEU A 20 -5.98 11.72 8.87
N ASN A 21 -5.76 13.02 9.16
CA ASN A 21 -6.65 14.09 8.76
C ASN A 21 -6.93 14.04 7.23
N PRO A 22 -8.20 13.95 6.81
CA PRO A 22 -8.58 13.87 5.40
C PRO A 22 -8.11 15.02 4.54
N VAL A 23 -7.91 16.20 5.12
CA VAL A 23 -7.34 17.32 4.38
C VAL A 23 -5.89 17.02 3.95
N ILE A 24 -5.08 16.46 4.85
CA ILE A 24 -3.67 16.14 4.59
C ILE A 24 -3.58 15.00 3.58
N VAL A 25 -4.33 13.93 3.81
CA VAL A 25 -4.29 12.72 2.98
C VAL A 25 -4.79 13.02 1.56
N VAL A 26 -5.93 13.69 1.40
CA VAL A 26 -6.50 14.02 0.08
C VAL A 26 -5.64 15.04 -0.66
N ALA A 27 -5.08 16.04 0.03
CA ALA A 27 -4.14 16.98 -0.60
C ALA A 27 -2.84 16.28 -1.05
N GLY A 28 -2.35 15.31 -0.28
CA GLY A 28 -1.23 14.46 -0.66
C GLY A 28 -1.54 13.67 -1.94
N ILE A 29 -2.67 12.98 -1.97
CA ILE A 29 -3.15 12.21 -3.15
C ILE A 29 -3.23 13.11 -4.39
N ALA A 30 -3.80 14.30 -4.27
CA ALA A 30 -3.91 15.24 -5.39
C ALA A 30 -2.55 15.74 -5.90
N LYS A 31 -1.59 15.99 -4.98
CA LYS A 31 -0.24 16.47 -5.34
C LYS A 31 0.66 15.39 -5.96
N THR A 32 0.45 14.12 -5.59
CA THR A 32 1.23 12.97 -6.08
C THR A 32 0.42 12.05 -6.98
N PHE A 33 -0.62 12.57 -7.64
CA PHE A 33 -1.59 11.81 -8.43
C PHE A 33 -0.99 10.74 -9.37
N PRO A 34 0.09 11.00 -10.15
CA PRO A 34 0.69 9.98 -11.02
C PRO A 34 1.36 8.84 -10.25
N ALA A 35 2.11 9.18 -9.20
CA ALA A 35 2.80 8.20 -8.37
C ALA A 35 1.81 7.40 -7.50
N TYR A 36 0.74 8.06 -7.07
CA TYR A 36 -0.36 7.45 -6.36
C TYR A 36 -1.12 6.45 -7.25
N LEU A 37 -1.31 6.76 -8.55
CA LEU A 37 -1.88 5.81 -9.52
C LEU A 37 -1.02 4.54 -9.64
N LEU A 38 0.30 4.70 -9.63
CA LEU A 38 1.26 3.60 -9.68
C LEU A 38 1.20 2.75 -8.39
N ALA A 39 1.17 3.41 -7.23
CA ALA A 39 0.99 2.74 -5.93
C ALA A 39 -0.35 1.99 -5.86
N ALA A 40 -1.44 2.62 -6.31
CA ALA A 40 -2.77 2.03 -6.37
C ALA A 40 -2.82 0.84 -7.34
N ALA A 41 -2.18 0.94 -8.50
CA ALA A 41 -2.09 -0.14 -9.48
C ALA A 41 -1.33 -1.35 -8.91
N VAL A 42 -0.23 -1.12 -8.19
CA VAL A 42 0.50 -2.21 -7.53
C VAL A 42 -0.34 -2.83 -6.42
N LEU A 43 -0.99 -2.03 -5.58
CA LEU A 43 -1.89 -2.51 -4.52
C LEU A 43 -3.00 -3.40 -5.10
N PHE A 44 -3.60 -2.96 -6.22
CA PHE A 44 -4.62 -3.71 -6.92
C PHE A 44 -4.08 -5.03 -7.51
N LEU A 45 -2.88 -5.00 -8.10
CA LEU A 45 -2.22 -6.19 -8.63
C LEU A 45 -1.89 -7.20 -7.53
N CYS A 46 -1.40 -6.72 -6.38
CA CYS A 46 -1.11 -7.55 -5.21
C CYS A 46 -2.39 -8.23 -4.69
N TYR A 47 -3.49 -7.49 -4.60
CA TYR A 47 -4.78 -8.02 -4.20
C TYR A 47 -5.29 -9.10 -5.18
N LEU A 48 -5.22 -8.83 -6.48
CA LEU A 48 -5.60 -9.79 -7.52
C LEU A 48 -4.77 -11.07 -7.47
N LEU A 49 -3.44 -10.94 -7.37
CA LEU A 49 -2.53 -12.08 -7.28
C LEU A 49 -2.76 -12.90 -6.01
N SER A 50 -2.98 -12.23 -4.87
CA SER A 50 -3.28 -12.91 -3.61
C SER A 50 -4.58 -13.72 -3.69
N GLY A 51 -5.64 -13.15 -4.28
CA GLY A 51 -6.91 -13.85 -4.48
C GLY A 51 -6.82 -15.04 -5.44
N LEU A 52 -6.10 -14.88 -6.56
CA LEU A 52 -5.87 -15.95 -7.54
C LEU A 52 -5.05 -17.09 -6.92
N LEU A 53 -3.97 -16.77 -6.21
CA LEU A 53 -3.13 -17.75 -5.52
C LEU A 53 -3.92 -18.48 -4.44
N GLN A 54 -4.72 -17.76 -3.65
CA GLN A 54 -5.56 -18.38 -2.63
C GLN A 54 -6.57 -19.34 -3.27
N GLY A 55 -7.29 -18.92 -4.31
CA GLY A 55 -8.27 -19.75 -5.01
C GLY A 55 -7.64 -21.00 -5.64
N PHE A 56 -6.48 -20.86 -6.27
CA PHE A 56 -5.78 -21.97 -6.90
C PHE A 56 -5.21 -22.95 -5.87
N VAL A 57 -4.48 -22.46 -4.87
CA VAL A 57 -3.82 -23.33 -3.87
C VAL A 57 -4.83 -23.98 -2.93
N SER A 58 -5.90 -23.28 -2.53
CA SER A 58 -6.95 -23.86 -1.69
C SER A 58 -7.72 -25.00 -2.38
N SER A 59 -7.84 -24.97 -3.71
CA SER A 59 -8.41 -26.07 -4.49
C SER A 59 -7.54 -27.33 -4.50
N LEU A 60 -6.22 -27.19 -4.31
CA LEU A 60 -5.27 -28.31 -4.28
C LEU A 60 -5.10 -28.86 -2.87
N VAL A 61 -4.87 -27.99 -1.88
CA VAL A 61 -4.70 -28.38 -0.47
C VAL A 61 -5.19 -27.26 0.46
N PRO A 62 -6.29 -27.46 1.22
CA PRO A 62 -6.92 -26.40 2.02
C PRO A 62 -5.98 -25.78 3.07
N LEU A 63 -5.12 -26.58 3.71
CA LEU A 63 -4.24 -26.14 4.79
C LEU A 63 -2.98 -25.41 4.28
N LEU A 64 -2.46 -25.78 3.11
CA LEU A 64 -1.33 -25.08 2.48
C LEU A 64 -1.77 -23.75 1.88
N GLY A 65 -3.02 -23.65 1.42
CA GLY A 65 -3.58 -22.42 0.86
C GLY A 65 -3.51 -21.23 1.83
N SER A 66 -3.84 -21.43 3.10
CA SER A 66 -3.79 -20.36 4.12
C SER A 66 -2.36 -19.94 4.45
N LEU A 67 -1.42 -20.88 4.51
CA LEU A 67 -0.02 -20.62 4.84
C LEU A 67 0.69 -19.87 3.71
N VAL A 68 0.45 -20.29 2.46
CA VAL A 68 0.93 -19.59 1.26
C VAL A 68 0.30 -18.21 1.15
N ALA A 69 -1.01 -18.09 1.39
CA ALA A 69 -1.69 -16.78 1.38
C ALA A 69 -1.06 -15.83 2.40
N THR A 70 -0.80 -16.29 3.64
CA THR A 70 -0.18 -15.47 4.68
C THR A 70 1.23 -15.02 4.30
N ALA A 71 2.06 -15.93 3.76
CA ALA A 71 3.41 -15.60 3.31
C ALA A 71 3.39 -14.57 2.15
N VAL A 72 2.46 -14.74 1.20
CA VAL A 72 2.26 -13.82 0.09
C VAL A 72 1.77 -12.45 0.59
N SER A 73 0.84 -12.40 1.54
CA SER A 73 0.37 -11.16 2.15
C SER A 73 1.51 -10.40 2.85
N LEU A 74 2.38 -11.09 3.59
CA LEU A 74 3.55 -10.47 4.23
C LEU A 74 4.55 -9.93 3.20
N TYR A 75 4.78 -10.66 2.10
CA TYR A 75 5.63 -10.17 1.02
C TYR A 75 5.04 -8.93 0.35
N PHE A 76 3.74 -8.93 0.07
CA PHE A 76 3.07 -7.77 -0.49
C PHE A 76 3.10 -6.55 0.45
N LEU A 77 2.99 -6.76 1.77
CA LEU A 77 3.16 -5.69 2.74
C LEU A 77 4.56 -5.05 2.65
N MET A 78 5.61 -5.85 2.49
CA MET A 78 6.98 -5.32 2.29
C MET A 78 7.12 -4.56 0.97
N VAL A 79 6.49 -5.06 -0.10
CA VAL A 79 6.45 -4.37 -1.40
C VAL A 79 5.75 -3.02 -1.29
N GLU A 80 4.61 -2.97 -0.58
CA GLU A 80 3.90 -1.73 -0.28
C GLU A 80 4.80 -0.75 0.48
N MET A 81 5.42 -1.15 1.59
CA MET A 81 6.32 -0.27 2.35
C MET A 81 7.44 0.30 1.49
N ARG A 82 8.05 -0.52 0.63
CA ARG A 82 9.12 -0.08 -0.27
C ARG A 82 8.62 0.91 -1.31
N LEU A 83 7.43 0.69 -1.88
CA LEU A 83 6.78 1.61 -2.80
C LEU A 83 6.44 2.94 -2.14
N LEU A 84 5.93 2.91 -0.90
CA LEU A 84 5.62 4.11 -0.13
C LEU A 84 6.89 4.94 0.16
N GLY A 85 7.99 4.27 0.53
CA GLY A 85 9.29 4.93 0.72
C GLY A 85 9.83 5.57 -0.57
N LEU A 86 9.73 4.88 -1.70
CA LEU A 86 10.11 5.43 -3.02
C LEU A 86 9.22 6.61 -3.42
N LEU A 87 7.92 6.52 -3.17
CA LEU A 87 6.96 7.58 -3.48
C LEU A 87 7.28 8.84 -2.69
N TYR A 88 7.51 8.71 -1.38
CA TYR A 88 7.96 9.81 -0.54
C TYR A 88 9.29 10.40 -1.01
N ASN A 89 10.32 9.58 -1.20
CA ASN A 89 11.65 10.07 -1.61
C ASN A 89 11.60 10.82 -2.96
N THR A 90 10.81 10.32 -3.91
CA THR A 90 10.68 10.94 -5.24
C THR A 90 9.86 12.23 -5.21
N HIS A 91 8.89 12.34 -4.29
CA HIS A 91 7.94 13.46 -4.23
C HIS A 91 8.08 14.33 -2.98
N GLN A 92 9.15 14.17 -2.20
CA GLN A 92 9.40 14.89 -0.95
C GLN A 92 9.23 16.41 -1.13
N HIS A 93 9.78 16.98 -2.21
CA HIS A 93 9.67 18.40 -2.54
C HIS A 93 8.24 18.85 -2.93
N ARG A 94 7.41 17.94 -3.45
CA ARG A 94 6.01 18.23 -3.82
C ARG A 94 5.05 18.09 -2.65
N LEU A 95 5.29 17.10 -1.78
CA LEU A 95 4.47 16.85 -0.60
C LEU A 95 4.62 17.97 0.43
N LYS A 96 5.82 18.53 0.62
CA LYS A 96 6.12 19.53 1.66
C LYS A 96 5.61 19.09 3.04
N TRP A 97 5.70 17.79 3.33
CA TRP A 97 5.35 17.23 4.63
C TRP A 97 6.51 17.37 5.63
N PHE A 98 7.64 17.91 5.17
CA PHE A 98 8.77 18.46 5.90
C PHE A 98 9.30 19.69 5.14
#